data_AF-A0A7J9B8B3-F1
#
_entry.id   AF-A0A7J9B8B3-F1
#
_cell.length_a   1.000
_cell.length_b   1.000
_cell.length_c   1.000
_cell.angle_alpha   90.00
_cell.angle_beta   90.00
_cell.angle_gamma   90.00
#
_symmetry.space_group_name_H-M   'P 1'
#
loop_
_entity.id
_entity.type
_entity.pdbx_description
1 polymer ?
#
loop_
_entity_poly.entity_id
_entity_poly.type
_entity_poly.pdbx_seq_one_letter_code
_entity_poly.pdbx_strand_id
1 'polypeptide(L)'
;FRKVVIKSDNALLVDLVGNGYAADSNISEWRLIYDLCKKDWQLKFQHVPRDHNRLAYCMDKAANSELNRLSLFDVKPTHARFVFEDD
;
A
#
# COMPACT_ATOMS: atom_id res chain seq x y z
N PHE A 1 -10.85 -17.83 -0.36
CA PHE A 1 -10.49 -16.46 -0.78
C PHE A 1 -10.37 -15.56 0.44
N ARG A 2 -9.21 -14.92 0.63
CA ARG A 2 -9.02 -13.95 1.73
C ARG A 2 -9.67 -12.62 1.31
N LYS A 3 -10.64 -12.14 2.09
CA LYS A 3 -11.25 -10.82 1.90
C LYS A 3 -10.42 -9.79 2.66
N VAL A 4 -9.96 -8.75 1.98
CA VAL A 4 -9.13 -7.69 2.57
C VAL A 4 -9.74 -6.35 2.23
N VAL A 5 -9.83 -5.47 3.23
CA VAL A 5 -10.30 -4.10 3.06
C VAL A 5 -9.12 -3.16 3.23
N ILE A 6 -8.78 -2.43 2.18
CA ILE A 6 -7.75 -1.38 2.23
C ILE A 6 -8.44 -0.06 2.52
N LYS A 7 -8.02 0.59 3.61
CA LYS A 7 -8.52 1.90 4.03
C LYS A 7 -7.45 2.95 3.76
N SER A 8 -7.86 4.08 3.20
CA SER A 8 -6.98 5.22 2.94
C SER A 8 -7.72 6.52 3.16
N ASP A 9 -7.03 7.53 3.68
CA ASP A 9 -7.50 8.92 3.74
C ASP A 9 -7.22 9.71 2.45
N ASN A 10 -6.66 9.05 1.44
CA ASN A 10 -6.52 9.60 0.10
C ASN A 10 -7.68 9.10 -0.79
N ALA A 11 -8.72 9.91 -0.91
CA ALA A 11 -9.89 9.60 -1.73
C ALA A 11 -9.53 9.38 -3.21
N LEU A 12 -8.57 10.14 -3.76
CA LEU A 12 -8.11 9.99 -5.14
C LEU A 12 -7.48 8.62 -5.36
N LEU A 13 -6.62 8.17 -4.44
CA LEU A 13 -5.98 6.85 -4.50
C LEU A 13 -7.02 5.72 -4.50
N VAL A 14 -8.02 5.80 -3.62
CA VAL A 14 -9.11 4.82 -3.53
C VAL A 14 -9.86 4.71 -4.86
N ASP A 15 -10.14 5.85 -5.50
CA ASP A 15 -10.86 5.89 -6.76
C ASP A 15 -10.00 5.40 -7.94
N LEU A 16 -8.73 5.84 -8.01
CA LEU A 16 -7.78 5.46 -9.06
C LEU A 16 -7.51 3.95 -9.09
N VAL A 17 -7.22 3.37 -7.93
CA VAL A 17 -6.91 1.93 -7.83
C VAL A 17 -8.19 1.10 -7.85
N GLY A 18 -9.25 1.55 -7.17
CA GLY A 18 -10.52 0.83 -7.06
C GLY A 18 -11.25 0.68 -8.40
N ASN A 19 -11.20 1.70 -9.25
CA ASN A 19 -11.79 1.65 -10.60
C ASN A 19 -10.83 1.11 -11.67
N GLY A 20 -9.57 0.86 -11.30
CA GLY A 20 -8.56 0.30 -12.18
C GLY A 20 -7.88 1.26 -13.14
N TYR A 21 -8.10 2.57 -12.99
CA TYR A 21 -7.36 3.60 -13.73
C TYR A 21 -5.86 3.58 -13.44
N ALA A 22 -5.44 2.97 -12.33
CA ALA A 22 -4.02 2.81 -11.99
C ALA A 22 -3.26 1.90 -12.97
N ALA A 23 -3.94 1.03 -13.73
CA ALA A 23 -3.32 0.13 -14.71
C ALA A 23 -2.70 0.89 -15.90
N ASP A 24 -3.38 1.95 -16.35
CA ASP A 24 -2.98 2.75 -17.52
C ASP A 24 -2.17 3.99 -17.12
N SER A 25 -1.76 4.09 -15.86
CA SER A 25 -1.02 5.24 -15.36
C SER A 25 0.42 5.26 -15.87
N ASN A 26 0.89 6.45 -16.25
CA ASN A 26 2.30 6.67 -16.64
C ASN A 26 3.28 6.54 -15.46
N ILE A 27 2.78 6.51 -14.22
CA ILE A 27 3.60 6.37 -13.01
C ILE A 27 3.72 4.86 -12.71
N SER A 28 4.95 4.36 -12.63
CA SER A 28 5.27 2.95 -12.35
C SER A 28 4.66 2.43 -11.05
N GLU A 29 4.68 3.25 -10.01
CA GLU A 29 4.23 2.92 -8.66
C GLU A 29 2.73 2.62 -8.64
N TRP A 30 1.93 3.37 -9.42
CA TRP A 30 0.49 3.11 -9.53
C TRP A 30 0.21 1.77 -10.19
N ARG A 31 0.96 1.42 -11.24
CA ARG A 31 0.83 0.12 -11.91
C ARG A 31 1.22 -1.02 -10.97
N LEU A 32 2.31 -0.89 -10.22
CA LEU A 32 2.74 -1.89 -9.24
C LEU A 32 1.70 -2.10 -8.12
N ILE A 33 1.13 -1.01 -7.60
CA ILE A 33 0.05 -1.09 -6.60
C ILE A 33 -1.16 -1.82 -7.20
N TYR A 34 -1.53 -1.52 -8.45
CA TYR A 34 -2.64 -2.19 -9.13
C TYR A 34 -2.39 -3.69 -9.31
N ASP A 35 -1.20 -4.08 -9.76
CA ASP A 35 -0.81 -5.48 -9.96
C ASP A 35 -0.83 -6.28 -8.65
N LEU A 36 -0.37 -5.67 -7.55
CA LEU A 36 -0.47 -6.26 -6.21
C LEU A 36 -1.93 -6.51 -5.83
N CYS A 37 -2.82 -5.59 -6.22
CA CYS A 37 -4.25 -5.69 -5.94
C CYS A 37 -4.99 -6.72 -6.83
N LYS A 38 -4.34 -7.26 -7.86
CA LYS A 38 -4.88 -8.31 -8.74
C LYS A 38 -4.50 -9.74 -8.34
N LYS A 39 -3.72 -9.93 -7.26
CA LYS A 39 -3.39 -11.25 -6.70
C LYS A 39 -4.66 -11.96 -6.16
N ASP A 40 -4.52 -13.20 -5.67
CA ASP A 40 -5.62 -14.10 -5.23
C ASP A 40 -6.39 -13.67 -3.95
N TRP A 41 -6.73 -12.38 -3.86
CA TRP A 41 -7.31 -11.72 -2.71
C TRP A 41 -8.56 -10.97 -3.19
N GLN A 42 -9.64 -11.02 -2.42
CA GLN A 42 -10.82 -10.22 -2.71
C GLN A 42 -10.65 -8.86 -2.01
N LEU A 43 -10.20 -7.85 -2.75
CA LEU A 43 -9.93 -6.52 -2.22
C LEU A 43 -11.14 -5.60 -2.33
N LYS A 44 -11.34 -4.80 -1.27
CA LYS A 44 -12.25 -3.66 -1.27
C LYS A 44 -11.50 -2.42 -0.80
N PHE A 45 -11.58 -1.34 -1.57
CA PHE A 45 -11.04 -0.05 -1.17
C PHE A 45 -12.11 0.77 -0.47
N GLN A 46 -11.71 1.47 0.59
CA GLN A 46 -12.60 2.33 1.35
C GLN A 46 -11.86 3.62 1.71
N HIS A 47 -12.44 4.74 1.33
CA HIS A 47 -12.00 6.04 1.83
C HIS A 47 -12.42 6.21 3.30
N VAL A 48 -11.53 6.72 4.14
CA VAL A 48 -11.78 7.05 5.55
C VAL A 48 -11.27 8.45 5.88
N PRO A 49 -11.91 9.19 6.81
CA PRO A 49 -11.34 10.45 7.29
C PRO A 49 -9.94 10.28 7.87
N ARG A 50 -9.07 11.29 7.73
CA ARG A 50 -7.69 11.26 8.25
C ARG A 50 -7.62 10.94 9.74
N ASP A 51 -8.54 11.46 10.53
CA ASP A 51 -8.60 11.19 11.99
C ASP A 51 -8.81 9.71 12.30
N HIS A 52 -9.47 8.97 11.39
CA HIS A 52 -9.68 7.53 11.49
C HIS A 52 -8.48 6.72 10.95
N ASN A 53 -7.51 7.37 10.31
CA ASN A 53 -6.28 6.78 9.79
C ASN A 53 -5.03 7.16 10.64
N ARG A 54 -5.23 7.59 11.89
CA ARG A 54 -4.19 8.12 12.77
C ARG A 54 -3.01 7.16 12.97
N LEU A 55 -3.26 5.85 13.07
CA LEU A 55 -2.18 4.87 13.22
C LEU A 55 -1.26 4.86 12.00
N ALA A 56 -1.81 4.83 10.79
CA ALA A 56 -1.02 4.87 9.56
C ALA A 56 -0.24 6.18 9.45
N TYR A 57 -0.83 7.31 9.86
CA TYR A 57 -0.14 8.60 9.92
C TYR A 57 1.04 8.60 10.91
N CYS A 58 0.86 8.02 12.10
CA CYS A 58 1.96 7.89 13.07
C CYS A 58 3.07 6.97 12.54
N MET A 59 2.71 5.88 11.86
CA MET A 59 3.68 4.97 11.24
C MET A 59 4.44 5.63 10.09
N ASP A 60 3.75 6.39 9.23
CA ASP A 60 4.37 7.18 8.16
C ASP A 60 5.34 8.22 8.74
N LYS A 61 4.93 8.93 9.80
CA LYS A 61 5.82 9.88 10.48
C LYS A 61 7.05 9.21 11.10
N ALA A 62 6.89 8.01 11.65
CA ALA A 62 7.99 7.21 12.20
C ALA A 62 8.88 6.61 11.10
N ALA A 63 8.33 6.26 9.93
CA ALA A 63 9.08 5.70 8.81
C ALA A 63 9.77 6.77 7.95
N ASN A 64 9.25 8.02 7.95
CA ASN A 64 9.88 9.17 7.30
C ASN A 64 11.23 9.57 7.93
N SER A 65 11.66 8.95 9.04
CA SER A 65 13.06 9.03 9.48
C SER A 65 14.00 8.11 8.69
N GLU A 66 13.49 7.14 7.93
CA GLU A 66 14.28 5.98 7.48
C GLU A 66 14.08 5.53 6.00
N LEU A 67 12.96 5.77 5.31
CA LEU A 67 12.66 5.02 4.05
C LEU A 67 12.47 5.85 2.77
N ASN A 68 13.49 5.77 1.89
CA ASN A 68 13.40 5.95 0.44
C ASN A 68 13.56 4.57 -0.25
N ARG A 69 12.46 3.84 -0.52
CA ARG A 69 12.23 2.92 -1.68
C ARG A 69 11.22 1.80 -1.37
N LEU A 70 10.20 1.68 -2.23
CA LEU A 70 9.36 0.48 -2.34
C LEU A 70 10.11 -0.59 -3.16
N SER A 71 10.36 -1.75 -2.57
CA SER A 71 10.97 -2.91 -3.26
C SER A 71 9.93 -4.02 -3.39
N LEU A 72 9.65 -4.45 -4.63
CA LEU A 72 8.80 -5.61 -4.91
C LEU A 72 9.70 -6.86 -4.97
N PHE A 73 9.37 -7.89 -4.18
CA PHE A 73 10.09 -9.16 -4.21
C PHE A 73 9.27 -10.21 -4.96
N ASP A 74 9.84 -10.76 -6.05
CA ASP A 74 9.20 -11.81 -6.87
C ASP A 74 9.11 -13.17 -6.15
N VAL A 75 9.94 -13.38 -5.12
CA VAL A 75 9.94 -14.58 -4.28
C VAL A 75 9.62 -14.16 -2.85
N LYS A 76 8.77 -14.94 -2.15
CA LYS A 76 8.44 -14.70 -0.74
C LYS A 76 9.73 -14.58 0.07
N PRO A 77 10.01 -13.43 0.70
CA PRO A 77 11.21 -13.30 1.52
C PRO A 77 11.14 -14.31 2.66
N THR A 78 12.09 -15.23 2.72
CA THR A 78 12.18 -16.22 3.80
C THR A 78 12.59 -15.59 5.13
N HIS A 79 13.16 -14.38 5.11
CA HIS A 79 13.64 -13.65 6.28
C HIS A 79 13.32 -12.15 6.15
N ALA A 80 12.08 -11.75 6.42
CA ALA A 80 11.72 -10.34 6.60
C ALA A 80 12.04 -9.87 8.03
N ARG A 81 13.25 -10.17 8.54
CA ARG A 81 13.60 -9.96 9.95
C ARG A 81 14.65 -8.87 10.22
N PHE A 82 15.08 -8.12 9.21
CA PHE A 82 16.18 -7.15 9.38
C PHE A 82 15.92 -5.78 8.72
N VAL A 83 14.68 -5.28 8.75
CA VAL A 83 14.39 -3.90 8.31
C VAL A 83 13.91 -3.03 9.49
N PHE A 84 14.01 -3.53 10.74
CA PHE A 84 13.56 -2.82 11.94
C PHE A 84 14.48 -3.03 13.15
N GLU A 85 15.78 -3.24 12.95
CA GLU A 85 16.76 -3.14 14.04
C GLU A 85 17.92 -2.25 13.59
N ASP A 86 18.34 -1.38 14.52
CA ASP A 86 19.40 -0.36 14.52
C ASP A 86 18.91 1.05 14.09
N ASP A 87 18.76 2.07 14.96
CA ASP A 87 19.21 2.36 16.34
C ASP A 87 18.14 3.11 17.17
#